data_AF-A0A0M0JQF8-F1
#
_entry.id   AF-A0A0M0JQF8-F1
#
_cell.length_a   1.000
_cell.length_b   1.000
_cell.length_c   1.000
_cell.angle_alpha   90.00
_cell.angle_beta   90.00
_cell.angle_gamma   90.00
#
_symmetry.space_group_name_H-M   'P 1'
#
loop_
_entity.id
_entity.type
_entity.pdbx_description
1 polymer ?
#
loop_
_entity_poly.entity_id
_entity_poly.type
_entity_poly.pdbx_seq_one_letter_code
_entity_poly.pdbx_strand_id
1 'polypeptide(L)'
;MTTLTGTIPKTLEGTVDPPTAGKALAGAVIQIASITCIWFTCTSAATCVHDPRQCWDDPWARQVVVTLAACLVLWLYSLRTIPTKGFSDPSIVDRLWSVLPMLYCWHWYWSAPNARQLLMAVLTTVWGGRLTYNFAIKGGFSGGEDHRWKEVRSWPGFSRVWELFNFLFICGFQQLVILAFTSPAAYNVRADAPPLNRIDAAAALLYLLLVVGEAVADRQMYVFQTEKFRRIGANEPLGSEYAHGFIMTGLWAYSRHPNYFCEVSLWWVFYLFSIAAGAPLLNWTMAGAFFLSLLFLLPQASLDVTENLSSRKYPLYAEYQARVSRFFPLPPRPAGEALPPMQSRDAALIVWFVLGTLITYLIDFEQVLIEDPSAYGKNGAPLPLWPPEPFVRAIHWWGKTADPLVLARPIWFKVAIWLEVLVQAPFYMLAMYAFARQRSWIRVPAIVYATVLLTIMPIVLAEQYLGPHATSRPWLVTAVYGAYVLMPLLVLRRVWSPQVFPPPLMPAKAPAEAVPDGVSRRRARSPGKKNGA
;
A
#
# COMPACT_ATOMS: atom_id res chain seq x y z
N MET A 1 10.82 14.61 -9.63
CA MET A 1 10.22 15.62 -10.53
C MET A 1 10.70 16.96 -10.00
N THR A 2 11.76 17.51 -10.56
CA THR A 2 12.33 18.78 -10.07
C THR A 2 12.69 19.65 -11.28
N THR A 3 12.32 20.92 -11.12
CA THR A 3 12.78 22.15 -11.81
C THR A 3 12.48 22.42 -13.29
N LEU A 4 12.20 21.45 -14.18
CA LEU A 4 12.01 21.76 -15.63
C LEU A 4 10.63 21.50 -16.23
N THR A 5 9.65 21.07 -15.43
CA THR A 5 8.27 20.89 -15.93
C THR A 5 7.52 22.21 -15.81
N GLY A 6 7.21 22.81 -16.97
CA GLY A 6 6.55 24.11 -17.13
C GLY A 6 5.44 24.46 -16.14
N THR A 7 5.33 25.76 -15.89
CA THR A 7 4.37 26.41 -14.99
C THR A 7 2.94 25.97 -15.25
N ILE A 8 2.27 25.49 -14.20
CA ILE A 8 0.84 25.12 -14.21
C ILE A 8 0.00 26.42 -14.07
N PRO A 9 -1.09 26.60 -14.82
CA PRO A 9 -2.05 27.68 -14.59
C PRO A 9 -2.64 27.64 -13.18
N LYS A 10 -2.88 28.82 -12.58
CA LYS A 10 -3.21 29.02 -11.15
C LYS A 10 -4.62 28.59 -10.70
N THR A 11 -5.49 28.08 -11.58
CA THR A 11 -6.91 27.95 -11.24
C THR A 11 -7.22 26.60 -10.58
N LEU A 12 -7.83 26.67 -9.39
CA LEU A 12 -8.32 25.55 -8.57
C LEU A 12 -9.68 24.99 -9.06
N GLU A 13 -10.17 25.42 -10.23
CA GLU A 13 -11.48 25.00 -10.73
C GLU A 13 -11.47 23.51 -11.10
N GLY A 14 -12.37 22.74 -10.48
CA GLY A 14 -12.64 21.33 -10.83
C GLY A 14 -11.97 20.27 -9.95
N THR A 15 -11.34 20.60 -8.82
CA THR A 15 -10.77 19.59 -7.90
C THR A 15 -11.63 19.27 -6.69
N VAL A 16 -11.48 18.05 -6.16
CA VAL A 16 -11.85 17.72 -4.77
C VAL A 16 -11.14 18.70 -3.85
N ASP A 17 -11.85 19.28 -2.88
CA ASP A 17 -11.30 20.30 -1.98
C ASP A 17 -10.00 19.80 -1.31
N PRO A 18 -8.91 20.61 -1.35
CA PRO A 18 -7.67 20.27 -0.66
C PRO A 18 -7.93 20.12 0.86
N PRO A 19 -7.09 19.36 1.58
CA PRO A 19 -7.21 19.28 3.03
C PRO A 19 -7.08 20.68 3.63
N THR A 20 -7.90 21.00 4.63
CA THR A 20 -7.74 22.25 5.37
C THR A 20 -6.47 22.20 6.21
N ALA A 21 -5.83 23.35 6.41
CA ALA A 21 -4.61 23.42 7.20
C ALA A 21 -4.77 22.82 8.61
N GLY A 22 -5.95 22.99 9.23
CA GLY A 22 -6.28 22.40 10.52
C GLY A 22 -6.28 20.86 10.50
N LYS A 23 -6.85 20.22 9.47
CA LYS A 23 -6.83 18.75 9.33
C LYS A 23 -5.41 18.23 9.14
N ALA A 24 -4.61 18.90 8.32
CA ALA A 24 -3.21 18.52 8.08
C ALA A 24 -2.36 18.63 9.36
N LEU A 25 -2.50 19.73 10.12
CA LEU A 25 -1.83 19.92 11.41
C LEU A 25 -2.28 18.91 12.47
N ALA A 26 -3.59 18.67 12.59
CA ALA A 26 -4.12 17.65 13.50
C ALA A 26 -3.59 16.25 13.16
N GLY A 27 -3.56 15.90 11.87
CA GLY A 27 -2.97 14.65 11.40
C GLY A 27 -1.47 14.54 11.72
N ALA A 28 -0.71 15.64 11.60
CA ALA A 28 0.70 15.67 11.99
C ALA A 28 0.88 15.43 13.49
N VAL A 29 0.12 16.13 14.33
CA VAL A 29 0.16 15.99 15.80
C VAL A 29 -0.20 14.57 16.23
N ILE A 30 -1.29 14.00 15.70
CA ILE A 30 -1.71 12.63 16.02
C ILE A 30 -0.61 11.62 15.66
N GLN A 31 0.01 11.76 14.49
CA GLN A 31 1.06 10.84 14.06
C GLN A 31 2.33 10.98 14.90
N ILE A 32 2.78 12.21 15.18
CA ILE A 32 3.92 12.46 16.07
C ILE A 32 3.65 11.86 17.45
N ALA A 33 2.49 12.14 18.04
CA ALA A 33 2.12 11.63 19.35
C ALA A 33 2.07 10.10 19.35
N SER A 34 1.55 9.48 18.29
CA SER A 34 1.46 8.03 18.17
C SER A 34 2.83 7.37 18.06
N ILE A 35 3.70 7.87 17.16
CA ILE A 35 5.08 7.36 17.01
C ILE A 35 5.85 7.52 18.32
N THR A 36 5.74 8.70 18.94
CA THR A 36 6.40 9.00 20.21
C THR A 36 5.89 8.08 21.31
N CYS A 37 4.57 7.91 21.45
CA CYS A 37 3.98 6.99 22.43
C CYS A 37 4.50 5.55 22.25
N ILE A 38 4.57 5.07 21.00
CA ILE A 38 5.13 3.74 20.69
C ILE A 38 6.58 3.64 21.17
N TRP A 39 7.41 4.66 20.94
CA TRP A 39 8.79 4.64 21.40
C TRP A 39 8.91 4.71 22.92
N PHE A 40 8.16 5.59 23.58
CA PHE A 40 8.16 5.67 25.05
C PHE A 40 7.70 4.36 25.71
N THR A 41 6.79 3.62 25.08
CA THR A 41 6.24 2.39 25.65
C THR A 41 7.06 1.15 25.30
N CYS A 42 7.67 1.09 24.12
CA CYS A 42 8.32 -0.13 23.61
C CYS A 42 9.85 -0.07 23.60
N THR A 43 10.46 1.05 24.00
CA THR A 43 11.90 1.26 23.93
C THR A 43 12.42 1.96 25.19
N SER A 44 13.75 2.07 25.29
CA SER A 44 14.45 2.84 26.32
C SER A 44 14.22 4.36 26.24
N ALA A 45 13.52 4.88 25.21
CA ALA A 45 13.30 6.32 25.06
C ALA A 45 12.66 6.97 26.31
N ALA A 46 11.72 6.29 26.98
CA ALA A 46 11.09 6.82 28.19
C ALA A 46 12.07 6.98 29.35
N THR A 47 12.88 5.94 29.62
CA THR A 47 13.89 5.99 30.69
C THR A 47 14.92 7.09 30.43
N CYS A 48 15.31 7.27 29.16
CA CYS A 48 16.33 8.24 28.77
C CYS A 48 15.87 9.70 28.80
N VAL A 49 14.57 9.95 28.69
CA VAL A 49 14.02 11.29 28.88
C VAL A 49 14.01 11.70 30.36
N HIS A 50 13.84 10.73 31.27
CA HIS A 50 13.87 10.98 32.70
C HIS A 50 15.29 11.14 33.26
N ASP A 51 16.26 10.35 32.78
CA ASP A 51 17.67 10.52 33.10
C ASP A 51 18.57 10.41 31.85
N PRO A 52 18.84 11.53 31.16
CA PRO A 52 19.64 11.54 29.94
C PRO A 52 21.08 11.06 30.12
N ARG A 53 21.63 11.14 31.34
CA ARG A 53 23.04 10.76 31.60
C ARG A 53 23.23 9.25 31.57
N GLN A 54 22.21 8.48 31.94
CA GLN A 54 22.26 7.01 31.94
C GLN A 54 22.19 6.40 30.53
N CYS A 55 21.82 7.18 29.51
CA CYS A 55 21.53 6.68 28.18
C CYS A 55 22.53 7.08 27.10
N TRP A 56 23.69 7.61 27.46
CA TRP A 56 24.73 7.92 26.48
C TRP A 56 25.19 6.67 25.72
N ASP A 57 25.23 5.53 26.41
CA ASP A 57 25.65 4.26 25.84
C ASP A 57 24.52 3.50 25.14
N ASP A 58 23.26 3.91 25.34
CA ASP A 58 22.10 3.30 24.68
C ASP A 58 22.00 3.75 23.20
N PRO A 59 22.14 2.82 22.23
CA PRO A 59 22.00 3.13 20.82
C PRO A 59 20.66 3.80 20.49
N TRP A 60 19.56 3.35 21.11
CA TRP A 60 18.25 3.87 20.75
C TRP A 60 18.08 5.32 21.17
N ALA A 61 18.44 5.64 22.42
CA ALA A 61 18.46 7.01 22.91
C ALA A 61 19.34 7.93 22.04
N ARG A 62 20.57 7.50 21.69
CA ARG A 62 21.45 8.27 20.81
C ARG A 62 20.77 8.60 19.49
N GLN A 63 20.12 7.63 18.86
CA GLN A 63 19.46 7.84 17.58
C GLN A 63 18.25 8.78 17.69
N VAL A 64 17.46 8.68 18.76
CA VAL A 64 16.35 9.60 19.02
C VAL A 64 16.88 11.03 19.17
N VAL A 65 17.93 11.23 19.97
CA VAL A 65 18.56 12.55 20.15
C VAL A 65 19.09 13.10 18.84
N VAL A 66 19.82 12.29 18.06
CA VAL A 66 20.33 12.68 16.73
C VAL A 66 19.19 13.06 15.78
N THR A 67 18.08 12.31 15.82
CA THR A 67 16.91 12.58 14.96
C THR A 67 16.22 13.87 15.37
N LEU A 68 15.99 14.11 16.67
CA LEU A 68 15.40 15.35 17.17
C LEU A 68 16.29 16.56 16.89
N ALA A 69 17.61 16.42 17.05
CA ALA A 69 18.57 17.44 16.68
C ALA A 69 18.52 17.72 15.17
N ALA A 70 18.42 16.68 14.33
CA ALA A 70 18.24 16.83 12.90
C ALA A 70 16.93 17.57 12.57
N CYS A 71 15.80 17.25 13.22
CA CYS A 71 14.55 17.99 13.04
C CYS A 71 14.74 19.49 13.31
N LEU A 72 15.38 19.84 14.43
CA LEU A 72 15.65 21.22 14.81
C LEU A 72 16.59 21.92 13.82
N VAL A 73 17.71 21.28 13.46
CA VAL A 73 18.70 21.84 12.54
C VAL A 73 18.09 22.05 11.14
N LEU A 74 17.30 21.10 10.65
CA LEU A 74 16.66 21.21 9.34
C LEU A 74 15.58 22.30 9.33
N TRP A 75 14.82 22.41 10.42
CA TRP A 75 13.88 23.50 10.57
C TRP A 75 14.59 24.85 10.58
N LEU A 76 15.60 25.05 11.43
CA LEU A 76 16.40 26.29 11.48
C LEU A 76 17.03 26.61 10.12
N TYR A 77 17.57 25.60 9.42
CA TYR A 77 18.10 25.77 8.07
C TYR A 77 17.02 26.19 7.08
N SER A 78 15.80 25.64 7.17
CA SER A 78 14.69 26.02 6.28
C SER A 78 14.26 27.49 6.46
N LEU A 79 14.44 28.06 7.68
CA LEU A 79 14.10 29.47 7.98
C LEU A 79 15.02 30.47 7.25
N ARG A 80 16.19 30.04 6.76
CA ARG A 80 17.17 30.92 6.10
C ARG A 80 16.61 31.66 4.88
N THR A 81 15.53 31.16 4.28
CA THR A 81 14.91 31.79 3.10
C THR A 81 13.89 32.85 3.46
N ILE A 82 13.45 32.95 4.72
CA ILE A 82 12.45 33.93 5.17
C ILE A 82 12.86 35.37 4.80
N PRO A 83 14.10 35.84 5.05
CA PRO A 83 14.49 37.21 4.72
C PRO A 83 14.36 37.54 3.23
N THR A 84 14.53 36.54 2.35
CA THR A 84 14.54 36.72 0.89
C THR A 84 13.19 36.43 0.22
N LYS A 85 12.43 35.45 0.74
CA LYS A 85 11.20 34.93 0.12
C LYS A 85 9.94 35.20 0.93
N GLY A 86 10.08 35.58 2.21
CA GLY A 86 8.97 35.76 3.16
C GLY A 86 8.44 34.45 3.77
N PHE A 87 9.06 33.30 3.47
CA PHE A 87 8.67 31.99 3.99
C PHE A 87 9.88 31.03 4.00
N SER A 88 9.79 29.97 4.83
CA SER A 88 10.78 28.90 4.89
C SER A 88 10.71 27.93 3.70
N ASP A 89 11.87 27.42 3.29
CA ASP A 89 12.05 26.45 2.21
C ASP A 89 12.48 25.09 2.80
N PRO A 90 11.53 24.15 2.96
CA PRO A 90 11.78 22.89 3.63
C PRO A 90 12.36 21.82 2.70
N SER A 91 12.65 22.16 1.43
CA SER A 91 13.08 21.20 0.42
C SER A 91 14.41 20.51 0.75
N ILE A 92 15.14 20.96 1.77
CA ILE A 92 16.30 20.24 2.32
C ILE A 92 15.93 18.86 2.86
N VAL A 93 14.73 18.73 3.46
CA VAL A 93 14.21 17.46 4.00
C VAL A 93 14.04 16.44 2.87
N ASP A 94 13.47 16.87 1.73
CA ASP A 94 13.33 16.01 0.53
C ASP A 94 14.68 15.46 0.04
N ARG A 95 15.76 16.26 0.15
CA ARG A 95 17.11 15.82 -0.27
C ARG A 95 17.66 14.74 0.66
N LEU A 96 17.46 14.92 1.98
CA LEU A 96 17.99 14.04 3.01
C LEU A 96 17.18 12.76 3.19
N TRP A 97 15.94 12.71 2.72
CA TRP A 97 15.10 11.51 2.73
C TRP A 97 15.83 10.28 2.17
N SER A 98 16.62 10.47 1.11
CA SER A 98 17.38 9.39 0.47
C SER A 98 18.65 8.94 1.22
N VAL A 99 19.11 9.73 2.19
CA VAL A 99 20.40 9.56 2.86
C VAL A 99 20.23 9.08 4.30
N LEU A 100 19.27 9.64 5.03
CA LEU A 100 19.10 9.38 6.46
C LEU A 100 18.83 7.91 6.81
N PRO A 101 17.98 7.15 6.06
CA PRO A 101 17.76 5.74 6.36
C PRO A 101 19.03 4.89 6.37
N MET A 102 19.92 5.14 5.40
CA MET A 102 21.23 4.50 5.31
C MET A 102 22.07 4.85 6.53
N LEU A 103 22.17 6.13 6.90
CA LEU A 103 22.93 6.57 8.08
C LEU A 103 22.41 5.93 9.37
N TYR A 104 21.09 5.82 9.52
CA TYR A 104 20.48 5.23 10.70
C TYR A 104 20.78 3.73 10.78
N CYS A 105 20.66 3.00 9.66
CA CYS A 105 20.99 1.57 9.62
C CYS A 105 22.47 1.29 9.86
N TRP A 106 23.37 2.15 9.36
CA TRP A 106 24.80 2.06 9.71
C TRP A 106 25.05 2.36 11.19
N HIS A 107 24.39 3.35 11.78
CA HIS A 107 24.49 3.60 13.22
C HIS A 107 24.09 2.36 14.05
N TRP A 108 23.01 1.66 13.65
CA TRP A 108 22.60 0.41 14.30
C TRP A 108 23.62 -0.71 14.14
N TYR A 109 24.20 -0.88 12.95
CA TYR A 109 25.26 -1.84 12.72
C TYR A 109 26.49 -1.58 13.60
N TRP A 110 26.96 -0.33 13.67
CA TRP A 110 28.13 0.02 14.49
C TRP A 110 27.87 -0.10 15.99
N SER A 111 26.61 0.05 16.40
CA SER A 111 26.21 -0.12 17.80
C SER A 111 26.15 -1.60 18.24
N ALA A 112 25.87 -2.52 17.33
CA ALA A 112 25.87 -3.96 17.59
C ALA A 112 26.17 -4.76 16.30
N PRO A 113 27.45 -4.87 15.91
CA PRO A 113 27.83 -5.49 14.64
C PRO A 113 27.41 -6.96 14.57
N ASN A 114 26.56 -7.30 13.61
CA ASN A 114 26.19 -8.68 13.27
C ASN A 114 25.81 -8.80 11.79
N ALA A 115 25.74 -10.04 11.31
CA ALA A 115 25.49 -10.32 9.88
C ALA A 115 24.15 -9.76 9.37
N ARG A 116 23.10 -9.77 10.20
CA ARG A 116 21.78 -9.24 9.83
C ARG A 116 21.80 -7.71 9.77
N GLN A 117 22.41 -7.06 10.76
CA GLN A 117 22.59 -5.60 10.74
C GLN A 117 23.40 -5.14 9.53
N LEU A 118 24.47 -5.86 9.19
CA LEU A 118 25.26 -5.57 7.99
C LEU A 118 24.41 -5.71 6.72
N LEU A 119 23.64 -6.79 6.60
CA LEU A 119 22.72 -7.01 5.49
C LEU A 119 21.71 -5.85 5.36
N MET A 120 21.07 -5.47 6.46
CA MET A 120 20.09 -4.37 6.49
C MET A 120 20.72 -3.02 6.12
N ALA A 121 21.92 -2.72 6.63
CA ALA A 121 22.67 -1.51 6.29
C ALA A 121 23.08 -1.48 4.80
N VAL A 122 23.50 -2.62 4.24
CA VAL A 122 23.82 -2.74 2.81
C VAL A 122 22.56 -2.57 1.94
N LEU A 123 21.45 -3.24 2.28
CA LEU A 123 20.18 -3.11 1.54
C LEU A 123 19.68 -1.67 1.51
N THR A 124 19.69 -0.99 2.66
CA THR A 124 19.31 0.43 2.73
C THR A 124 20.30 1.36 2.02
N THR A 125 21.59 1.00 1.96
CA THR A 125 22.58 1.70 1.12
C THR A 125 22.28 1.55 -0.37
N VAL A 126 21.90 0.36 -0.83
CA VAL A 126 21.51 0.11 -2.22
C VAL A 126 20.26 0.92 -2.59
N TRP A 127 19.22 0.90 -1.75
CA TRP A 127 18.01 1.71 -1.93
C TRP A 127 18.31 3.21 -1.93
N GLY A 128 19.10 3.67 -0.96
CA GLY A 128 19.46 5.08 -0.77
C GLY A 128 20.29 5.60 -1.93
N GLY A 129 21.32 4.85 -2.34
CA GLY A 129 22.14 5.17 -3.52
C GLY A 129 21.31 5.29 -4.79
N ARG A 130 20.36 4.38 -5.02
CA ARG A 130 19.39 4.46 -6.13
C ARG A 130 18.56 5.74 -6.05
N LEU A 131 17.99 6.06 -4.88
CA LEU A 131 17.11 7.21 -4.74
C LEU A 131 17.90 8.53 -4.89
N THR A 132 19.06 8.63 -4.26
CA THR A 132 19.97 9.77 -4.38
C THR A 132 20.39 9.97 -5.84
N TYR A 133 20.78 8.91 -6.55
CA TYR A 133 21.10 8.99 -7.98
C TYR A 133 19.91 9.48 -8.81
N ASN A 134 18.74 8.86 -8.64
CA ASN A 134 17.51 9.24 -9.35
C ASN A 134 17.09 10.69 -9.10
N PHE A 135 17.31 11.19 -7.88
CA PHE A 135 17.05 12.57 -7.52
C PHE A 135 18.10 13.52 -8.11
N ALA A 136 19.38 13.14 -8.10
CA ALA A 136 20.49 13.92 -8.64
C ALA A 136 20.38 14.13 -10.15
N ILE A 137 20.10 13.09 -10.93
CA ILE A 137 19.95 13.20 -12.40
C ILE A 137 18.74 14.07 -12.81
N LYS A 138 17.79 14.30 -11.90
CA LYS A 138 16.62 15.16 -12.09
C LYS A 138 16.86 16.59 -11.54
N GLY A 139 18.09 16.93 -11.18
CA GLY A 139 18.43 18.26 -10.65
C GLY A 139 18.00 18.51 -9.20
N GLY A 140 17.69 17.48 -8.41
CA GLY A 140 17.23 17.65 -7.03
C GLY A 140 18.25 18.36 -6.10
N PHE A 141 19.53 18.31 -6.47
CA PHE A 141 20.63 18.98 -5.77
C PHE A 141 21.09 20.30 -6.43
N SER A 142 20.48 20.75 -7.52
CA SER A 142 20.86 22.01 -8.20
C SER A 142 20.36 23.28 -7.51
N GLY A 143 19.82 23.17 -6.29
CA GLY A 143 19.20 24.26 -5.56
C GLY A 143 17.75 24.53 -5.98
N GLY A 144 17.08 25.39 -5.22
CA GLY A 144 15.66 25.72 -5.41
C GLY A 144 14.71 24.95 -4.49
N GLU A 145 13.44 25.35 -4.59
CA GLU A 145 12.34 24.81 -3.81
C GLU A 145 11.57 23.76 -4.62
N ASP A 146 11.16 22.66 -3.99
CA ASP A 146 10.25 21.69 -4.60
C ASP A 146 8.90 22.34 -4.93
N HIS A 147 8.43 22.14 -6.16
CA HIS A 147 7.20 22.78 -6.65
C HIS A 147 5.96 22.39 -5.84
N ARG A 148 5.96 21.23 -5.17
CA ARG A 148 4.84 20.75 -4.35
C ARG A 148 4.62 21.67 -3.15
N TRP A 149 5.67 22.23 -2.55
CA TRP A 149 5.54 23.14 -1.42
C TRP A 149 4.89 24.47 -1.80
N LYS A 150 5.10 24.94 -3.04
CA LYS A 150 4.39 26.10 -3.58
C LYS A 150 2.89 25.83 -3.73
N GLU A 151 2.53 24.65 -4.22
CA GLU A 151 1.14 24.22 -4.35
C GLU A 151 0.47 24.11 -2.97
N VAL A 152 1.09 23.41 -2.01
CA VAL A 152 0.54 23.24 -0.66
C VAL A 152 0.37 24.59 0.04
N ARG A 153 1.31 25.54 -0.12
CA ARG A 153 1.14 26.91 0.39
C ARG A 153 -0.04 27.67 -0.19
N SER A 154 -0.42 27.37 -1.43
CA SER A 154 -1.55 28.03 -2.09
C SER A 154 -2.90 27.57 -1.57
N TRP A 155 -2.95 26.45 -0.84
CA TRP A 155 -4.19 25.93 -0.29
C TRP A 155 -4.77 26.81 0.82
N PRO A 156 -6.11 26.79 1.02
CA PRO A 156 -6.77 27.63 2.00
C PRO A 156 -6.18 27.50 3.42
N GLY A 157 -5.71 28.63 3.97
CA GLY A 157 -5.19 28.74 5.33
C GLY A 157 -3.70 28.38 5.50
N PHE A 158 -3.07 27.69 4.55
CA PHE A 158 -1.68 27.23 4.70
C PHE A 158 -0.66 28.37 4.75
N SER A 159 -0.88 29.48 4.03
CA SER A 159 0.01 30.64 4.06
C SER A 159 0.16 31.25 5.46
N ARG A 160 -0.90 31.19 6.30
CA ARG A 160 -0.90 31.76 7.66
C ARG A 160 -0.22 30.84 8.69
N VAL A 161 -0.26 29.53 8.45
CA VAL A 161 0.29 28.52 9.37
C VAL A 161 1.50 27.80 8.78
N TRP A 162 2.11 28.36 7.74
CA TRP A 162 3.15 27.69 6.96
C TRP A 162 4.32 27.24 7.82
N GLU A 163 4.81 28.11 8.71
CA GLU A 163 5.95 27.80 9.56
C GLU A 163 5.63 26.72 10.60
N LEU A 164 4.39 26.72 11.13
CA LEU A 164 3.92 25.67 12.03
C LEU A 164 3.78 24.33 11.29
N PHE A 165 3.26 24.36 10.06
CA PHE A 165 3.16 23.18 9.21
C PHE A 165 4.54 22.64 8.83
N ASN A 166 5.48 23.52 8.47
CA ASN A 166 6.86 23.14 8.19
C ASN A 166 7.50 22.49 9.42
N PHE A 167 7.42 23.11 10.59
CA PHE A 167 7.99 22.56 11.83
C PHE A 167 7.38 21.20 12.20
N LEU A 168 6.05 21.11 12.30
CA LEU A 168 5.39 19.89 12.76
C LEU A 168 5.38 18.79 11.71
N PHE A 169 4.98 19.10 10.47
CA PHE A 169 4.79 18.06 9.46
C PHE A 169 6.08 17.74 8.70
N ILE A 170 6.75 18.76 8.14
CA ILE A 170 7.85 18.54 7.19
C ILE A 170 9.16 18.24 7.92
N CYS A 171 9.61 19.12 8.81
CA CYS A 171 10.87 18.90 9.55
C CYS A 171 10.70 17.94 10.74
N GLY A 172 9.51 17.87 11.35
CA GLY A 172 9.22 17.00 12.49
C GLY A 172 8.79 15.60 12.05
N PHE A 173 7.53 15.46 11.67
CA PHE A 173 6.90 14.17 11.39
C PHE A 173 7.65 13.34 10.32
N GLN A 174 8.07 13.92 9.19
CA GLN A 174 8.78 13.16 8.16
C GLN A 174 10.09 12.55 8.69
N GLN A 175 10.84 13.28 9.50
CA GLN A 175 12.09 12.79 10.11
C GLN A 175 11.82 11.67 11.13
N LEU A 176 10.73 11.77 11.89
CA LEU A 176 10.31 10.72 12.82
C LEU A 176 9.84 9.47 12.08
N VAL A 177 9.18 9.61 10.92
CA VAL A 177 8.81 8.48 10.06
C VAL A 177 10.05 7.79 9.50
N ILE A 178 11.08 8.55 9.09
CA ILE A 178 12.38 7.99 8.65
C ILE A 178 12.98 7.10 9.74
N LEU A 179 13.02 7.59 10.98
CA LEU A 179 13.47 6.76 12.11
C LEU A 179 12.53 5.56 12.34
N ALA A 180 11.21 5.76 12.23
CA ALA A 180 10.25 4.70 12.47
C ALA A 180 10.37 3.54 11.47
N PHE A 181 10.54 3.79 10.17
CA PHE A 181 10.64 2.69 9.18
C PHE A 181 12.00 2.01 9.17
N THR A 182 13.03 2.63 9.77
CA THR A 182 14.33 2.00 10.01
C THR A 182 14.40 1.28 11.37
N SER A 183 13.37 1.41 12.22
CA SER A 183 13.32 0.74 13.52
C SER A 183 13.39 -0.81 13.54
N PRO A 184 13.07 -1.55 12.46
CA PRO A 184 13.38 -2.98 12.40
C PRO A 184 14.87 -3.28 12.62
N ALA A 185 15.78 -2.38 12.20
CA ALA A 185 17.21 -2.50 12.49
C ALA A 185 17.52 -2.24 13.97
N ALA A 186 16.78 -1.36 14.65
CA ALA A 186 16.96 -1.14 16.08
C ALA A 186 16.60 -2.37 16.92
N TYR A 187 15.55 -3.12 16.54
CA TYR A 187 15.20 -4.38 17.21
C TYR A 187 16.35 -5.41 17.15
N ASN A 188 17.18 -5.33 16.09
CA ASN A 188 18.31 -6.22 15.83
C ASN A 188 19.59 -5.88 16.60
N VAL A 189 19.58 -4.86 17.47
CA VAL A 189 20.71 -4.50 18.33
C VAL A 189 20.88 -5.47 19.51
N ARG A 190 19.89 -6.32 19.75
CA ARG A 190 19.90 -7.27 20.86
C ARG A 190 20.94 -8.39 20.68
N ALA A 191 21.61 -8.75 21.77
CA ALA A 191 22.62 -9.81 21.78
C ALA A 191 22.04 -11.23 21.62
N ASP A 192 20.76 -11.42 21.94
CA ASP A 192 20.06 -12.71 21.88
C ASP A 192 19.34 -12.96 20.55
N ALA A 193 19.53 -12.10 19.54
CA ALA A 193 18.90 -12.28 18.24
C ALA A 193 19.41 -13.58 17.57
N PRO A 194 18.52 -14.40 16.98
CA PRO A 194 18.92 -15.62 16.28
C PRO A 194 19.79 -15.28 15.07
N PRO A 195 20.68 -16.20 14.63
CA PRO A 195 21.44 -16.04 13.39
C PRO A 195 20.54 -15.83 12.17
N LEU A 196 21.16 -15.44 11.04
CA LEU A 196 20.47 -15.33 9.76
C LEU A 196 19.71 -16.61 9.42
N ASN A 197 18.48 -16.47 8.93
CA ASN A 197 17.59 -17.58 8.62
C ASN A 197 16.88 -17.38 7.27
N ARG A 198 15.94 -18.29 6.96
CA ARG A 198 15.23 -18.30 5.67
C ARG A 198 14.36 -17.05 5.44
N ILE A 199 13.86 -16.44 6.52
CA ILE A 199 13.07 -15.20 6.43
C ILE A 199 13.99 -14.05 5.98
N ASP A 200 15.21 -13.97 6.50
CA ASP A 200 16.19 -12.98 6.07
C ASP A 200 16.50 -13.09 4.57
N ALA A 201 16.71 -14.31 4.07
CA ALA A 201 16.97 -14.56 2.65
C ALA A 201 15.77 -14.17 1.75
N ALA A 202 14.55 -14.56 2.15
CA ALA A 202 13.34 -14.20 1.42
C ALA A 202 13.10 -12.68 1.43
N ALA A 203 13.28 -12.03 2.58
CA ALA A 203 13.13 -10.58 2.73
C ALA A 203 14.17 -9.82 1.90
N ALA A 204 15.44 -10.23 1.94
CA ALA A 204 16.48 -9.62 1.12
C ALA A 204 16.20 -9.74 -0.39
N LEU A 205 15.77 -10.92 -0.84
CA LEU A 205 15.40 -11.14 -2.24
C LEU A 205 14.21 -10.25 -2.66
N LEU A 206 13.12 -10.25 -1.88
CA LEU A 206 11.96 -9.40 -2.16
C LEU A 206 12.34 -7.92 -2.16
N TYR A 207 13.16 -7.49 -1.20
CA TYR A 207 13.60 -6.10 -1.09
C TYR A 207 14.37 -5.68 -2.34
N LEU A 208 15.32 -6.49 -2.80
CA LEU A 208 16.09 -6.21 -4.02
C LEU A 208 15.20 -6.21 -5.27
N LEU A 209 14.24 -7.14 -5.39
CA LEU A 209 13.27 -7.15 -6.50
C LEU A 209 12.43 -5.87 -6.52
N LEU A 210 12.01 -5.37 -5.36
CA LEU A 210 11.26 -4.12 -5.25
C LEU A 210 12.12 -2.91 -5.58
N VAL A 211 13.39 -2.87 -5.13
CA VAL A 211 14.35 -1.81 -5.52
C VAL A 211 14.57 -1.80 -7.04
N VAL A 212 14.71 -2.97 -7.66
CA VAL A 212 14.83 -3.08 -9.13
C VAL A 212 13.54 -2.63 -9.81
N GLY A 213 12.38 -3.07 -9.33
CA GLY A 213 11.08 -2.64 -9.86
C GLY A 213 10.90 -1.13 -9.80
N GLU A 214 11.30 -0.51 -8.68
CA GLU A 214 11.27 0.94 -8.51
C GLU A 214 12.23 1.65 -9.46
N ALA A 215 13.46 1.15 -9.60
CA ALA A 215 14.45 1.70 -10.52
C ALA A 215 13.98 1.62 -11.98
N VAL A 216 13.32 0.53 -12.38
CA VAL A 216 12.71 0.38 -13.71
C VAL A 216 11.58 1.37 -13.91
N ALA A 217 10.67 1.52 -12.95
CA ALA A 217 9.57 2.49 -13.02
C ALA A 217 10.09 3.93 -13.16
N ASP A 218 11.09 4.28 -12.36
CA ASP A 218 11.74 5.59 -12.39
C ASP A 218 12.48 5.84 -13.71
N ARG A 219 13.20 4.83 -14.23
CA ARG A 219 13.90 4.92 -15.52
C ARG A 219 12.92 5.09 -16.68
N GLN A 220 11.82 4.34 -16.70
CA GLN A 220 10.75 4.48 -17.68
C GLN A 220 10.20 5.91 -17.69
N MET A 221 9.88 6.46 -16.51
CA MET A 221 9.42 7.84 -16.38
C MET A 221 10.48 8.86 -16.83
N TYR A 222 11.75 8.66 -16.45
CA TYR A 222 12.84 9.56 -16.82
C TYR A 222 13.04 9.60 -18.34
N VAL A 223 13.14 8.44 -18.99
CA VAL A 223 13.29 8.33 -20.45
C VAL A 223 12.12 9.02 -21.16
N PHE A 224 10.89 8.74 -20.72
CA PHE A 224 9.70 9.34 -21.31
C PHE A 224 9.71 10.87 -21.21
N GLN A 225 9.99 11.42 -20.03
CA GLN A 225 9.99 12.87 -19.82
C GLN A 225 11.14 13.54 -20.59
N THR A 226 12.35 12.98 -20.54
CA THR A 226 13.52 13.52 -21.24
C THR A 226 13.27 13.60 -22.74
N GLU A 227 12.74 12.52 -23.34
CA GLU A 227 12.46 12.52 -24.78
C GLU A 227 11.32 13.49 -25.14
N LYS A 228 10.24 13.52 -24.35
CA LYS A 228 9.15 14.48 -24.54
C LYS A 228 9.68 15.93 -24.56
N PHE A 229 10.51 16.31 -23.58
CA PHE A 229 11.04 17.67 -23.51
C PHE A 229 12.11 17.97 -24.56
N ARG A 230 12.91 16.98 -24.98
CA ARG A 230 13.82 17.12 -26.12
C ARG A 230 13.05 17.51 -27.39
N ARG A 231 11.96 16.79 -27.70
CA ARG A 231 11.10 17.08 -28.86
C ARG A 231 10.46 18.45 -28.79
N ILE A 232 9.94 18.83 -27.62
CA ILE A 232 9.38 20.18 -27.40
C ILE A 232 10.43 21.25 -27.66
N GLY A 233 11.64 21.09 -27.10
CA GLY A 233 12.74 22.04 -27.29
C GLY A 233 13.24 22.14 -28.73
N ALA A 234 13.17 21.04 -29.49
CA ALA A 234 13.52 20.98 -30.91
C ALA A 234 12.37 21.34 -31.86
N ASN A 235 11.18 21.67 -31.33
CA ASN A 235 9.96 21.90 -32.09
C ASN A 235 9.57 20.72 -33.02
N GLU A 236 9.89 19.49 -32.60
CA GLU A 236 9.56 18.24 -33.30
C GLU A 236 8.14 17.77 -32.96
N PRO A 237 7.44 17.06 -33.87
CA PRO A 237 6.15 16.45 -33.55
C PRO A 237 6.30 15.42 -32.43
N LEU A 238 5.45 15.55 -31.39
CA LEU A 238 5.43 14.63 -30.25
C LEU A 238 5.06 13.19 -30.65
N GLY A 239 4.30 13.01 -31.73
CA GLY A 239 3.76 11.70 -32.10
C GLY A 239 2.74 11.16 -31.09
N SER A 240 2.15 10.01 -31.39
CA SER A 240 1.07 9.43 -30.57
C SER A 240 1.51 9.06 -29.14
N GLU A 241 2.78 8.65 -28.97
CA GLU A 241 3.33 8.22 -27.68
C GLU A 241 3.57 9.38 -26.70
N TYR A 242 3.94 10.57 -27.16
CA TYR A 242 4.23 11.70 -26.25
C TYR A 242 3.11 12.75 -26.21
N ALA A 243 2.17 12.71 -27.16
CA ALA A 243 1.08 13.69 -27.28
C ALA A 243 0.18 13.75 -26.03
N HIS A 244 -0.06 12.62 -25.35
CA HIS A 244 -0.85 12.59 -24.12
C HIS A 244 -0.10 13.18 -22.91
N GLY A 245 1.23 13.29 -22.97
CA GLY A 245 2.04 14.03 -21.99
C GLY A 245 2.48 13.27 -20.74
N PHE A 246 1.96 12.07 -20.48
CA PHE A 246 2.32 11.19 -19.34
C PHE A 246 2.55 9.75 -19.79
N ILE A 247 3.40 8.98 -19.11
CA ILE A 247 3.70 7.58 -19.49
C ILE A 247 2.52 6.65 -19.16
N MET A 248 2.20 5.73 -20.07
CA MET A 248 1.14 4.71 -19.91
C MET A 248 1.61 3.28 -20.25
N THR A 249 2.90 3.10 -20.55
CA THR A 249 3.51 1.83 -21.00
C THR A 249 4.43 1.24 -19.93
N GLY A 250 4.82 -0.03 -20.10
CA GLY A 250 5.68 -0.72 -19.12
C GLY A 250 4.95 -0.92 -17.79
N LEU A 251 5.62 -0.62 -16.67
CA LEU A 251 5.02 -0.78 -15.34
C LEU A 251 3.84 0.19 -15.12
N TRP A 252 3.87 1.33 -15.81
CA TRP A 252 2.81 2.33 -15.77
C TRP A 252 1.51 1.85 -16.43
N ALA A 253 1.54 0.78 -17.24
CA ALA A 253 0.31 0.17 -17.77
C ALA A 253 -0.51 -0.59 -16.69
N TYR A 254 0.12 -0.98 -15.58
CA TYR A 254 -0.48 -1.82 -14.53
C TYR A 254 -0.76 -1.05 -13.24
N SER A 255 0.05 -0.04 -12.94
CA SER A 255 -0.18 0.89 -11.84
C SER A 255 0.11 2.30 -12.31
N ARG A 256 -0.69 3.27 -11.87
CA ARG A 256 -0.41 4.69 -12.12
C ARG A 256 0.75 5.21 -11.30
N HIS A 257 1.14 4.49 -10.24
CA HIS A 257 2.24 4.83 -9.35
C HIS A 257 3.06 3.58 -8.97
N PRO A 258 3.69 2.89 -9.93
CA PRO A 258 4.40 1.64 -9.69
C PRO A 258 5.63 1.84 -8.80
N ASN A 259 6.31 2.99 -8.93
CA ASN A 259 7.43 3.35 -8.06
C ASN A 259 6.98 3.53 -6.60
N TYR A 260 5.83 4.16 -6.35
CA TYR A 260 5.31 4.32 -4.98
C TYR A 260 4.88 2.98 -4.38
N PHE A 261 4.33 2.07 -5.20
CA PHE A 261 4.06 0.70 -4.76
C PHE A 261 5.33 0.02 -4.27
N CYS A 262 6.40 0.07 -5.06
CA CYS A 262 7.69 -0.49 -4.65
C CYS A 262 8.22 0.16 -3.37
N GLU A 263 8.22 1.50 -3.29
CA GLU A 263 8.69 2.26 -2.12
C GLU A 263 7.94 1.90 -0.84
N VAL A 264 6.61 1.80 -0.86
CA VAL A 264 5.85 1.41 0.33
C VAL A 264 6.06 -0.07 0.66
N SER A 265 6.02 -0.95 -0.36
CA SER A 265 6.17 -2.40 -0.15
C SER A 265 7.55 -2.78 0.37
N LEU A 266 8.62 -2.11 -0.03
CA LEU A 266 9.98 -2.47 0.41
C LEU A 266 10.18 -2.21 1.90
N TRP A 267 9.51 -1.23 2.51
CA TRP A 267 9.58 -0.99 3.95
C TRP A 267 8.75 -2.00 4.76
N TRP A 268 7.66 -2.52 4.19
CA TRP A 268 6.98 -3.70 4.75
C TRP A 268 7.84 -4.96 4.64
N VAL A 269 8.63 -5.11 3.58
CA VAL A 269 9.61 -6.20 3.48
C VAL A 269 10.77 -5.99 4.46
N PHE A 270 11.22 -4.75 4.65
CA PHE A 270 12.26 -4.42 5.63
C PHE A 270 11.83 -4.73 7.07
N TYR A 271 10.53 -4.57 7.37
CA TYR A 271 9.94 -4.99 8.64
C TYR A 271 10.11 -6.49 8.93
N LEU A 272 10.14 -7.35 7.90
CA LEU A 272 10.33 -8.79 8.07
C LEU A 272 11.66 -9.16 8.74
N PHE A 273 12.68 -8.29 8.67
CA PHE A 273 13.94 -8.50 9.40
C PHE A 273 13.78 -8.41 10.92
N SER A 274 12.77 -7.70 11.43
CA SER A 274 12.45 -7.75 12.87
C SER A 274 11.90 -9.13 13.26
N ILE A 275 11.01 -9.68 12.43
CA ILE A 275 10.41 -11.01 12.61
C ILE A 275 11.47 -12.10 12.49
N ALA A 276 12.36 -11.98 11.50
CA ALA A 276 13.50 -12.89 11.34
C ALA A 276 14.42 -12.88 12.58
N ALA A 277 14.45 -11.78 13.33
CA ALA A 277 15.18 -11.63 14.58
C ALA A 277 14.44 -12.13 15.83
N GLY A 278 13.30 -12.80 15.66
CA GLY A 278 12.50 -13.33 16.76
C GLY A 278 11.47 -12.35 17.32
N ALA A 279 11.23 -11.20 16.68
CA ALA A 279 10.12 -10.34 17.06
C ALA A 279 8.77 -11.05 16.81
N PRO A 280 7.76 -10.83 17.67
CA PRO A 280 6.40 -11.23 17.36
C PRO A 280 5.94 -10.65 16.02
N LEU A 281 5.07 -11.37 15.29
CA LEU A 281 4.64 -10.90 13.97
C LEU A 281 3.90 -9.56 14.02
N LEU A 282 3.26 -9.25 15.15
CA LEU A 282 2.79 -7.90 15.44
C LEU A 282 3.70 -7.29 16.51
N ASN A 283 4.61 -6.42 16.08
CA ASN A 283 5.49 -5.69 16.98
C ASN A 283 5.59 -4.22 16.58
N TRP A 284 6.12 -3.40 17.50
CA TRP A 284 6.14 -1.95 17.38
C TRP A 284 6.93 -1.41 16.18
N THR A 285 7.88 -2.19 15.63
CA THR A 285 8.71 -1.73 14.51
C THR A 285 7.95 -1.63 13.18
N MET A 286 6.74 -2.20 13.09
CA MET A 286 5.88 -2.01 11.90
C MET A 286 5.38 -0.57 11.76
N ALA A 287 5.43 0.23 12.83
CA ALA A 287 4.87 1.57 12.86
C ALA A 287 5.38 2.42 11.70
N GLY A 288 6.66 2.32 11.36
CA GLY A 288 7.23 3.04 10.24
C GLY A 288 6.62 2.70 8.89
N ALA A 289 6.54 1.41 8.54
CA ALA A 289 5.92 0.98 7.29
C ALA A 289 4.42 1.35 7.23
N PHE A 290 3.74 1.28 8.38
CA PHE A 290 2.35 1.69 8.52
C PHE A 290 2.17 3.20 8.28
N PHE A 291 2.87 4.08 9.01
CA PHE A 291 2.76 5.54 8.84
C PHE A 291 3.24 6.01 7.47
N LEU A 292 4.24 5.34 6.89
CA LEU A 292 4.65 5.60 5.51
C LEU A 292 3.52 5.24 4.53
N SER A 293 2.84 4.11 4.74
CA SER A 293 1.66 3.75 3.93
C SER A 293 0.56 4.80 4.04
N LEU A 294 0.32 5.35 5.23
CA LEU A 294 -0.66 6.43 5.42
C LEU A 294 -0.27 7.71 4.67
N LEU A 295 1.02 8.09 4.71
CA LEU A 295 1.56 9.26 4.00
C LEU A 295 1.38 9.18 2.47
N PHE A 296 1.32 7.96 1.92
CA PHE A 296 1.14 7.75 0.49
C PHE A 296 -0.33 7.54 0.11
N LEU A 297 -1.05 6.70 0.85
CA LEU A 297 -2.32 6.08 0.41
C LEU A 297 -3.59 6.78 0.91
N LEU A 298 -3.53 7.47 2.06
CA LEU A 298 -4.74 8.07 2.63
C LEU A 298 -5.37 9.09 1.67
N PRO A 299 -6.69 9.34 1.79
CA PRO A 299 -7.32 10.44 1.09
C PRO A 299 -6.57 11.75 1.35
N GLN A 300 -6.38 12.54 0.30
CA GLN A 300 -5.67 13.82 0.30
C GLN A 300 -4.15 13.72 0.62
N ALA A 301 -3.59 12.51 0.67
CA ALA A 301 -2.16 12.28 0.87
C ALA A 301 -1.36 12.37 -0.45
N SER A 302 -0.09 11.96 -0.44
CA SER A 302 0.87 12.20 -1.53
C SER A 302 0.39 11.73 -2.91
N LEU A 303 -0.31 10.59 -2.99
CA LEU A 303 -0.86 10.08 -4.25
C LEU A 303 -1.96 10.99 -4.81
N ASP A 304 -2.89 11.46 -3.98
CA ASP A 304 -3.99 12.33 -4.46
C ASP A 304 -3.45 13.68 -4.94
N VAL A 305 -2.48 14.25 -4.23
CA VAL A 305 -1.81 15.48 -4.69
C VAL A 305 -1.19 15.29 -6.07
N THR A 306 -0.50 14.16 -6.28
CA THR A 306 0.17 13.86 -7.55
C THR A 306 -0.82 13.62 -8.69
N GLU A 307 -1.92 12.89 -8.43
CA GLU A 307 -2.97 12.66 -9.41
C GLU A 307 -3.71 13.94 -9.77
N ASN A 308 -4.06 14.76 -8.78
CA ASN A 308 -4.73 16.04 -9.02
C ASN A 308 -3.89 16.98 -9.89
N LEU A 309 -2.58 17.10 -9.60
CA LEU A 309 -1.66 17.89 -10.43
C LEU A 309 -1.58 17.36 -11.86
N SER A 310 -1.63 16.03 -12.04
CA SER A 310 -1.58 15.40 -13.36
C SER A 310 -2.88 15.61 -14.14
N SER A 311 -4.05 15.48 -13.49
CA SER A 311 -5.36 15.73 -14.09
C SER A 311 -5.52 17.18 -14.54
N ARG A 312 -4.99 18.16 -13.78
CA ARG A 312 -4.97 19.58 -14.19
C ARG A 312 -4.13 19.83 -15.43
N LYS A 313 -3.05 19.06 -15.58
CA LYS A 313 -2.06 19.26 -16.65
C LYS A 313 -2.43 18.54 -17.94
N TYR A 314 -3.05 17.36 -17.85
CA TYR A 314 -3.27 16.47 -18.98
C TYR A 314 -4.75 16.07 -19.09
N PRO A 315 -5.48 16.57 -20.10
CA PRO A 315 -6.92 16.29 -20.26
C PRO A 315 -7.26 14.79 -20.34
N LEU A 316 -6.42 13.99 -20.98
CA LEU A 316 -6.61 12.55 -21.14
C LEU A 316 -6.27 11.73 -19.88
N TYR A 317 -5.79 12.35 -18.81
CA TYR A 317 -5.40 11.63 -17.60
C TYR A 317 -6.59 10.99 -16.87
N ALA A 318 -7.78 11.60 -16.98
CA ALA A 318 -9.01 11.05 -16.40
C ALA A 318 -9.36 9.66 -17.00
N GLU A 319 -9.14 9.48 -18.30
CA GLU A 319 -9.35 8.19 -18.97
C GLU A 319 -8.35 7.13 -18.48
N TYR A 320 -7.10 7.54 -18.27
CA TYR A 320 -6.07 6.70 -17.68
C TYR A 320 -6.41 6.31 -16.24
N GLN A 321 -6.93 7.24 -15.43
CA GLN A 321 -7.42 6.99 -14.08
C GLN A 321 -8.62 6.01 -14.04
N ALA A 322 -9.49 6.04 -15.05
CA ALA A 322 -10.60 5.11 -15.13
C ALA A 322 -10.15 3.66 -15.39
N ARG A 323 -8.99 3.48 -16.05
CA ARG A 323 -8.54 2.17 -16.55
C ARG A 323 -7.48 1.51 -15.68
N VAL A 324 -6.43 2.23 -15.34
CA VAL A 324 -5.23 1.69 -14.70
C VAL A 324 -5.39 1.77 -13.19
N SER A 325 -4.91 0.77 -12.43
CA SER A 325 -4.98 0.81 -10.96
C SER A 325 -4.15 1.95 -10.38
N ARG A 326 -4.64 2.61 -9.32
CA ARG A 326 -3.93 3.74 -8.68
C ARG A 326 -2.57 3.33 -8.11
N PHE A 327 -2.54 2.24 -7.35
CA PHE A 327 -1.39 1.87 -6.53
C PHE A 327 -0.93 0.42 -6.78
N PHE A 328 -1.81 -0.56 -6.55
CA PHE A 328 -1.48 -1.96 -6.79
C PHE A 328 -1.28 -2.24 -8.29
N PRO A 329 -0.23 -2.96 -8.71
CA PRO A 329 -0.01 -3.33 -10.11
C PRO A 329 -1.04 -4.37 -10.55
N LEU A 330 -2.10 -3.92 -11.23
CA LEU A 330 -3.20 -4.76 -11.68
C LEU A 330 -3.44 -4.57 -13.18
N PRO A 331 -3.89 -5.60 -13.92
CA PRO A 331 -4.24 -5.46 -15.32
C PRO A 331 -5.25 -4.31 -15.55
N PRO A 332 -5.02 -3.46 -16.58
CA PRO A 332 -5.86 -2.29 -16.85
C PRO A 332 -7.27 -2.70 -17.30
N ARG A 333 -8.25 -1.82 -17.08
CA ARG A 333 -9.58 -2.00 -17.69
C ARG A 333 -9.51 -1.72 -19.21
N PRO A 334 -10.32 -2.41 -20.02
CA PRO A 334 -10.52 -2.05 -21.42
C PRO A 334 -10.97 -0.58 -21.59
N ALA A 335 -10.64 0.03 -22.73
CA ALA A 335 -11.01 1.42 -23.01
C ALA A 335 -12.52 1.55 -23.22
N GLY A 336 -13.12 2.64 -22.75
CA GLY A 336 -14.56 2.89 -22.91
C GLY A 336 -15.46 2.09 -21.97
N GLU A 337 -14.92 1.30 -21.05
CA GLU A 337 -15.70 0.57 -20.04
C GLU A 337 -15.77 1.39 -18.73
N ALA A 338 -16.86 2.11 -18.50
CA ALA A 338 -17.18 2.61 -17.16
C ALA A 338 -17.97 1.54 -16.40
N LEU A 339 -17.48 1.13 -15.22
CA LEU A 339 -18.24 0.22 -14.38
C LEU A 339 -19.42 0.98 -13.76
N PRO A 340 -20.63 0.41 -13.77
CA PRO A 340 -21.72 0.88 -12.94
C PRO A 340 -21.28 1.01 -11.47
N PRO A 341 -21.88 1.92 -10.69
CA PRO A 341 -21.63 2.00 -9.24
C PRO A 341 -21.75 0.63 -8.57
N MET A 342 -20.83 0.33 -7.66
CA MET A 342 -20.85 -0.93 -6.91
C MET A 342 -22.13 -1.04 -6.09
N GLN A 343 -22.83 -2.17 -6.21
CA GLN A 343 -24.06 -2.41 -5.46
C GLN A 343 -23.73 -2.74 -4.01
N SER A 344 -24.56 -2.30 -3.06
CA SER A 344 -24.32 -2.53 -1.61
C SER A 344 -24.18 -4.01 -1.26
N ARG A 345 -24.88 -4.90 -1.97
CA ARG A 345 -24.75 -6.36 -1.82
C ARG A 345 -23.38 -6.89 -2.24
N ASP A 346 -22.76 -6.31 -3.26
CA ASP A 346 -21.42 -6.70 -3.73
C ASP A 346 -20.37 -6.22 -2.74
N ALA A 347 -20.55 -5.02 -2.19
CA ALA A 347 -19.71 -4.51 -1.10
C ALA A 347 -19.79 -5.41 0.15
N ALA A 348 -20.98 -5.86 0.54
CA ALA A 348 -21.15 -6.78 1.67
C ALA A 348 -20.43 -8.13 1.45
N LEU A 349 -20.48 -8.67 0.22
CA LEU A 349 -19.73 -9.88 -0.12
C LEU A 349 -18.22 -9.66 -0.08
N ILE A 350 -17.73 -8.51 -0.55
CA ILE A 350 -16.32 -8.15 -0.43
C ILE A 350 -15.91 -8.11 1.04
N VAL A 351 -16.69 -7.48 1.92
CA VAL A 351 -16.43 -7.47 3.37
C VAL A 351 -16.39 -8.89 3.93
N TRP A 352 -17.31 -9.76 3.53
CA TRP A 352 -17.28 -11.17 3.91
C TRP A 352 -16.00 -11.87 3.48
N PHE A 353 -15.56 -11.69 2.23
CA PHE A 353 -14.31 -12.30 1.75
C PHE A 353 -13.06 -11.72 2.44
N VAL A 354 -13.07 -10.44 2.81
CA VAL A 354 -12.03 -9.84 3.67
C VAL A 354 -12.01 -10.54 5.02
N LEU A 355 -13.16 -10.64 5.69
CA LEU A 355 -13.27 -11.31 6.99
C LEU A 355 -12.87 -12.77 6.90
N GLY A 356 -13.33 -13.51 5.88
CA GLY A 356 -12.94 -14.90 5.64
C GLY A 356 -11.44 -15.05 5.45
N THR A 357 -10.79 -14.15 4.68
CA THR A 357 -9.32 -14.16 4.53
C THR A 357 -8.62 -13.95 5.87
N LEU A 358 -9.11 -12.99 6.68
CA LEU A 358 -8.56 -12.71 8.00
C LEU A 358 -8.76 -13.89 8.95
N ILE A 359 -9.95 -14.48 9.00
CA ILE A 359 -10.26 -15.64 9.85
C ILE A 359 -9.40 -16.83 9.44
N THR A 360 -9.33 -17.17 8.15
CA THR A 360 -8.55 -18.33 7.71
C THR A 360 -7.07 -18.19 8.07
N TYR A 361 -6.46 -17.03 7.88
CA TYR A 361 -5.05 -16.87 8.22
C TYR A 361 -4.80 -16.57 9.70
N LEU A 362 -5.60 -15.76 10.39
CA LEU A 362 -5.36 -15.40 11.79
C LEU A 362 -5.91 -16.40 12.80
N ILE A 363 -6.89 -17.22 12.39
CA ILE A 363 -7.60 -18.15 13.25
C ILE A 363 -7.31 -19.56 12.77
N ASP A 364 -7.84 -19.95 11.60
CA ASP A 364 -7.86 -21.35 11.14
C ASP A 364 -6.47 -21.94 10.85
N PHE A 365 -5.49 -21.09 10.52
CA PHE A 365 -4.14 -21.55 10.27
C PHE A 365 -3.44 -22.09 11.53
N GLU A 366 -3.90 -21.73 12.73
CA GLU A 366 -3.35 -22.26 13.99
C GLU A 366 -3.54 -23.78 14.10
N GLN A 367 -4.70 -24.28 13.67
CA GLN A 367 -5.16 -25.65 13.84
C GLN A 367 -4.30 -26.64 13.03
N VAL A 368 -3.59 -26.14 12.02
CA VAL A 368 -2.66 -26.92 11.19
C VAL A 368 -1.20 -26.63 11.51
N LEU A 369 -0.86 -25.44 12.02
CA LEU A 369 0.53 -25.08 12.32
C LEU A 369 0.97 -25.56 13.72
N ILE A 370 0.07 -25.57 14.69
CA ILE A 370 0.36 -26.03 16.06
C ILE A 370 -0.05 -27.50 16.20
N GLU A 371 0.95 -28.38 16.31
CA GLU A 371 0.71 -29.83 16.42
C GLU A 371 0.08 -30.22 17.75
N ASP A 372 0.57 -29.67 18.87
CA ASP A 372 0.04 -29.89 20.22
C ASP A 372 -0.50 -28.59 20.84
N PRO A 373 -1.81 -28.30 20.72
CA PRO A 373 -2.42 -27.15 21.36
C PRO A 373 -2.42 -27.24 22.90
N SER A 374 -2.26 -28.42 23.48
CA SER A 374 -2.24 -28.60 24.93
C SER A 374 -0.92 -28.20 25.58
N ALA A 375 0.15 -28.11 24.78
CA ALA A 375 1.47 -27.63 25.17
C ALA A 375 1.59 -26.09 25.17
N TYR A 376 0.65 -25.38 24.53
CA TYR A 376 0.65 -23.92 24.51
C TYR A 376 0.57 -23.34 25.92
N GLY A 377 1.56 -22.51 26.28
CA GLY A 377 1.67 -21.90 27.60
C GLY A 377 2.22 -22.81 28.71
N LYS A 378 2.68 -24.03 28.38
CA LYS A 378 3.39 -24.93 29.30
C LYS A 378 4.89 -24.97 29.00
N ASN A 379 5.72 -24.99 30.05
CA ASN A 379 7.15 -25.33 30.06
C ASN A 379 7.98 -24.91 28.84
N GLY A 380 8.23 -23.61 28.67
CA GLY A 380 9.25 -23.12 27.73
C GLY A 380 8.98 -23.40 26.25
N ALA A 381 7.77 -23.83 25.87
CA ALA A 381 7.40 -24.00 24.47
C ALA A 381 7.51 -22.64 23.74
N PRO A 382 8.24 -22.56 22.61
CA PRO A 382 8.40 -21.30 21.87
C PRO A 382 7.04 -20.81 21.38
N LEU A 383 6.83 -19.49 21.47
CA LEU A 383 5.64 -18.85 20.91
C LEU A 383 5.52 -19.18 19.42
N PRO A 384 4.32 -19.51 18.92
CA PRO A 384 4.15 -19.78 17.50
C PRO A 384 4.51 -18.51 16.71
N LEU A 385 5.23 -18.68 15.60
CA LEU A 385 5.53 -17.58 14.68
C LEU A 385 4.23 -16.90 14.20
N TRP A 386 3.18 -17.70 14.06
CA TRP A 386 1.86 -17.27 13.63
C TRP A 386 0.81 -18.35 13.96
N PRO A 387 -0.45 -18.01 14.28
CA PRO A 387 -0.97 -16.66 14.51
C PRO A 387 -0.36 -15.97 15.73
N PRO A 388 -0.48 -14.62 15.86
CA PRO A 388 0.05 -13.90 17.01
C PRO A 388 -0.63 -14.34 18.31
N GLU A 389 0.11 -14.28 19.44
CA GLU A 389 -0.33 -14.75 20.75
C GLU A 389 -1.75 -14.33 21.18
N PRO A 390 -2.22 -13.08 20.95
CA PRO A 390 -3.61 -12.71 21.26
C PRO A 390 -4.65 -13.56 20.53
N PHE A 391 -4.39 -13.92 19.26
CA PHE A 391 -5.29 -14.76 18.47
C PHE A 391 -5.28 -16.19 18.98
N VAL A 392 -4.10 -16.76 19.26
CA VAL A 392 -3.98 -18.11 19.85
C VAL A 392 -4.72 -18.20 21.18
N ARG A 393 -4.59 -17.18 22.04
CA ARG A 393 -5.37 -17.09 23.28
C ARG A 393 -6.88 -17.04 23.03
N ALA A 394 -7.33 -16.24 22.05
CA ALA A 394 -8.73 -16.15 21.69
C ALA A 394 -9.28 -17.48 21.15
N ILE A 395 -8.51 -18.20 20.33
CA ILE A 395 -8.87 -19.50 19.77
C ILE A 395 -8.97 -20.55 20.88
N HIS A 396 -8.00 -20.58 21.79
CA HIS A 396 -8.02 -21.50 22.93
C HIS A 396 -9.16 -21.19 23.91
N TRP A 397 -9.46 -19.90 24.12
CA TRP A 397 -10.64 -19.49 24.89
C TRP A 397 -11.93 -19.95 24.21
N TRP A 398 -12.07 -19.72 22.91
CA TRP A 398 -13.21 -20.17 22.12
C TRP A 398 -13.38 -21.68 22.20
N GLY A 399 -12.29 -22.43 22.03
CA GLY A 399 -12.32 -23.88 22.04
C GLY A 399 -12.71 -24.48 23.39
N LYS A 400 -12.26 -23.89 24.50
CA LYS A 400 -12.65 -24.30 25.85
C LYS A 400 -14.07 -23.88 26.21
N THR A 401 -14.55 -22.78 25.67
CA THR A 401 -15.82 -22.16 26.06
C THR A 401 -16.99 -22.68 25.23
N ALA A 402 -16.81 -22.79 23.92
CA ALA A 402 -17.91 -23.04 22.99
C ALA A 402 -17.61 -24.15 21.98
N ASP A 403 -16.36 -24.39 21.60
CA ASP A 403 -16.05 -25.25 20.45
C ASP A 403 -14.92 -26.26 20.73
N PRO A 404 -15.23 -27.39 21.41
CA PRO A 404 -14.23 -28.39 21.73
C PRO A 404 -13.53 -28.99 20.50
N LEU A 405 -14.19 -28.99 19.34
CA LEU A 405 -13.68 -29.54 18.08
C LEU A 405 -12.41 -28.82 17.61
N VAL A 406 -12.33 -27.50 17.77
CA VAL A 406 -11.16 -26.68 17.42
C VAL A 406 -9.90 -27.07 18.21
N LEU A 407 -10.06 -27.65 19.40
CA LEU A 407 -8.95 -28.15 20.22
C LEU A 407 -8.66 -29.63 19.99
N ALA A 408 -9.70 -30.43 19.74
CA ALA A 408 -9.57 -31.86 19.47
C ALA A 408 -8.89 -32.15 18.13
N ARG A 409 -9.15 -31.32 17.12
CA ARG A 409 -8.49 -31.35 15.79
C ARG A 409 -8.39 -32.75 15.18
N PRO A 410 -9.50 -33.49 15.00
CA PRO A 410 -9.46 -34.78 14.32
C PRO A 410 -8.94 -34.62 12.88
N ILE A 411 -8.40 -35.70 12.30
CA ILE A 411 -7.71 -35.66 11.00
C ILE A 411 -8.58 -35.01 9.91
N TRP A 412 -9.85 -35.39 9.84
CA TRP A 412 -10.78 -34.83 8.85
C TRP A 412 -10.95 -33.30 8.99
N PHE A 413 -10.94 -32.79 10.23
CA PHE A 413 -11.06 -31.37 10.52
C PHE A 413 -9.80 -30.62 10.08
N LYS A 414 -8.60 -31.17 10.39
CA LYS A 414 -7.34 -30.60 9.88
C LYS A 414 -7.28 -30.58 8.36
N VAL A 415 -7.79 -31.62 7.69
CA VAL A 415 -7.89 -31.66 6.22
C VAL A 415 -8.83 -30.57 5.69
N ALA A 416 -9.99 -30.36 6.32
CA ALA A 416 -10.90 -29.28 5.96
C ALA A 416 -10.21 -27.91 6.06
N ILE A 417 -9.52 -27.65 7.17
CA ILE A 417 -8.75 -26.41 7.37
C ILE A 417 -7.64 -26.24 6.33
N TRP A 418 -6.92 -27.29 5.94
CA TRP A 418 -5.95 -27.21 4.84
C TRP A 418 -6.60 -26.82 3.52
N LEU A 419 -7.80 -27.32 3.22
CA LEU A 419 -8.56 -26.90 2.04
C LEU A 419 -8.97 -25.42 2.14
N GLU A 420 -9.36 -24.95 3.33
CA GLU A 420 -9.66 -23.54 3.55
C GLU A 420 -8.44 -22.67 3.27
N VAL A 421 -7.29 -23.02 3.84
CA VAL A 421 -6.03 -22.27 3.69
C VAL A 421 -5.51 -22.29 2.24
N LEU A 422 -5.48 -23.45 1.59
CA LEU A 422 -4.84 -23.63 0.29
C LEU A 422 -5.76 -23.34 -0.90
N VAL A 423 -7.07 -23.41 -0.72
CA VAL A 423 -8.05 -23.26 -1.81
C VAL A 423 -8.98 -22.09 -1.55
N GLN A 424 -9.58 -22.03 -0.37
CA GLN A 424 -10.64 -21.05 -0.07
C GLN A 424 -10.07 -19.64 0.13
N ALA A 425 -8.96 -19.49 0.84
CA ALA A 425 -8.32 -18.20 1.07
C ALA A 425 -7.80 -17.56 -0.24
N PRO A 426 -7.13 -18.29 -1.14
CA PRO A 426 -6.84 -17.77 -2.48
C PRO A 426 -8.11 -17.39 -3.26
N PHE A 427 -9.19 -18.18 -3.15
CA PHE A 427 -10.47 -17.83 -3.74
C PHE A 427 -11.03 -16.50 -3.18
N TYR A 428 -10.95 -16.25 -1.86
CA TYR A 428 -11.40 -14.98 -1.28
C TYR A 428 -10.71 -13.79 -1.93
N MET A 429 -9.40 -13.87 -2.18
CA MET A 429 -8.64 -12.82 -2.86
C MET A 429 -9.11 -12.62 -4.30
N LEU A 430 -9.32 -13.71 -5.04
CA LEU A 430 -9.87 -13.65 -6.40
C LEU A 430 -11.28 -13.08 -6.43
N ALA A 431 -12.12 -13.43 -5.45
CA ALA A 431 -13.49 -12.95 -5.32
C ALA A 431 -13.51 -11.46 -4.99
N MET A 432 -12.69 -10.99 -4.05
CA MET A 432 -12.54 -9.55 -3.76
C MET A 432 -12.18 -8.76 -5.03
N TYR A 433 -11.18 -9.23 -5.79
CA TYR A 433 -10.81 -8.62 -7.07
C TYR A 433 -11.97 -8.62 -8.06
N ALA A 434 -12.60 -9.77 -8.28
CA ALA A 434 -13.60 -9.92 -9.32
C ALA A 434 -14.89 -9.16 -8.99
N PHE A 435 -15.32 -9.10 -7.73
CA PHE A 435 -16.45 -8.28 -7.31
C PHE A 435 -16.13 -6.78 -7.39
N ALA A 436 -14.94 -6.35 -6.95
CA ALA A 436 -14.52 -4.95 -7.06
C ALA A 436 -14.35 -4.48 -8.52
N ARG A 437 -14.02 -5.40 -9.43
CA ARG A 437 -13.85 -5.12 -10.87
C ARG A 437 -15.03 -5.61 -11.72
N GLN A 438 -16.11 -6.06 -11.07
CA GLN A 438 -17.35 -6.55 -11.71
C GLN A 438 -17.10 -7.57 -12.84
N ARG A 439 -16.26 -8.57 -12.58
CA ARG A 439 -15.88 -9.59 -13.56
C ARG A 439 -16.75 -10.84 -13.42
N SER A 440 -17.59 -11.10 -14.43
CA SER A 440 -18.55 -12.21 -14.41
C SER A 440 -17.94 -13.62 -14.44
N TRP A 441 -16.65 -13.77 -14.80
CA TRP A 441 -15.96 -15.07 -14.73
C TRP A 441 -15.91 -15.65 -13.32
N ILE A 442 -16.08 -14.81 -12.28
CA ILE A 442 -16.10 -15.26 -10.87
C ILE A 442 -17.20 -16.25 -10.56
N ARG A 443 -18.22 -16.34 -11.41
CA ARG A 443 -19.36 -17.24 -11.24
C ARG A 443 -18.94 -18.67 -10.92
N VAL A 444 -18.10 -19.27 -11.76
CA VAL A 444 -17.74 -20.69 -11.62
C VAL A 444 -16.94 -20.92 -10.33
N PRO A 445 -15.84 -20.17 -10.05
CA PRO A 445 -15.15 -20.28 -8.77
C PRO A 445 -16.06 -20.04 -7.56
N ALA A 446 -17.00 -19.09 -7.63
CA ALA A 446 -17.91 -18.78 -6.53
C ALA A 446 -18.93 -19.91 -6.27
N ILE A 447 -19.39 -20.59 -7.33
CA ILE A 447 -20.23 -21.79 -7.19
C ILE A 447 -19.42 -22.89 -6.50
N VAL A 448 -18.20 -23.17 -6.96
CA VAL A 448 -17.33 -24.18 -6.35
C VAL A 448 -17.09 -23.89 -4.88
N TYR A 449 -16.72 -22.64 -4.54
CA TYR A 449 -16.56 -22.18 -3.16
C TYR A 449 -17.81 -22.45 -2.32
N ALA A 450 -18.98 -22.04 -2.82
CA ALA A 450 -20.21 -22.15 -2.05
C ALA A 450 -20.62 -23.62 -1.87
N THR A 451 -20.45 -24.47 -2.88
CA THR A 451 -20.72 -25.90 -2.79
C THR A 451 -19.80 -26.60 -1.80
N VAL A 452 -18.50 -26.29 -1.80
CA VAL A 452 -17.55 -26.85 -0.83
C VAL A 452 -17.96 -26.49 0.59
N LEU A 453 -18.24 -25.21 0.85
CA LEU A 453 -18.59 -24.76 2.19
C LEU A 453 -19.94 -25.35 2.66
N LEU A 454 -20.94 -25.43 1.77
CA LEU A 454 -22.22 -26.07 2.07
C LEU A 454 -22.13 -27.59 2.26
N THR A 455 -21.05 -28.23 1.79
CA THR A 455 -20.80 -29.65 2.01
C THR A 455 -20.08 -29.89 3.35
N ILE A 456 -19.14 -29.02 3.71
CA ILE A 456 -18.37 -29.14 4.96
C ILE A 456 -19.22 -28.74 6.18
N MET A 457 -20.04 -27.68 6.07
CA MET A 457 -20.79 -27.16 7.22
C MET A 457 -21.76 -28.16 7.87
N PRO A 458 -22.52 -28.98 7.14
CA PRO A 458 -23.33 -30.04 7.75
C PRO A 458 -22.49 -31.06 8.55
N ILE A 459 -21.29 -31.39 8.08
CA ILE A 459 -20.37 -32.30 8.78
C ILE A 459 -19.89 -31.66 10.09
N VAL A 460 -19.43 -30.41 10.03
CA VAL A 460 -18.97 -29.66 11.20
C VAL A 460 -20.11 -29.48 12.21
N LEU A 461 -21.29 -29.07 11.76
CA LEU A 461 -22.45 -28.91 12.64
C LEU A 461 -22.87 -30.26 13.23
N ALA A 462 -22.93 -31.34 12.45
CA ALA A 462 -23.27 -32.66 12.99
C ALA A 462 -22.29 -33.11 14.09
N GLU A 463 -20.98 -32.91 13.89
CA GLU A 463 -19.98 -33.19 14.92
C GLU A 463 -20.20 -32.34 16.18
N GLN A 464 -20.53 -31.06 16.02
CA GLN A 464 -20.78 -30.17 17.15
C GLN A 464 -22.04 -30.52 17.93
N TYR A 465 -23.05 -31.09 17.29
CA TYR A 465 -24.32 -31.43 17.94
C TYR A 465 -24.35 -32.86 18.48
N LEU A 466 -23.74 -33.80 17.76
CA LEU A 466 -23.91 -35.25 17.97
C LEU A 466 -22.58 -36.00 18.11
N GLY A 467 -21.47 -35.35 17.77
CA GLY A 467 -20.16 -35.98 17.74
C GLY A 467 -19.50 -36.13 19.12
N PRO A 468 -18.37 -36.84 19.20
CA PRO A 468 -17.59 -37.01 20.43
C PRO A 468 -17.08 -35.69 21.01
N HIS A 469 -17.03 -34.63 20.20
CA HIS A 469 -16.59 -33.29 20.60
C HIS A 469 -17.75 -32.28 20.64
N ALA A 470 -18.96 -32.74 20.95
CA ALA A 470 -20.15 -31.91 20.96
C ALA A 470 -20.03 -30.67 21.88
N THR A 471 -20.59 -29.56 21.41
CA THR A 471 -20.54 -28.28 22.12
C THR A 471 -21.48 -28.24 23.32
N SER A 472 -21.06 -27.56 24.39
CA SER A 472 -21.92 -27.19 25.51
C SER A 472 -22.81 -25.98 25.22
N ARG A 473 -22.61 -25.29 24.09
CA ARG A 473 -23.29 -24.04 23.70
C ARG A 473 -23.77 -24.09 22.23
N PRO A 474 -24.72 -24.99 21.89
CA PRO A 474 -25.16 -25.24 20.51
C PRO A 474 -25.64 -24.00 19.76
N TRP A 475 -26.38 -23.10 20.43
CA TRP A 475 -26.88 -21.88 19.81
C TRP A 475 -25.79 -20.88 19.45
N LEU A 476 -24.73 -20.78 20.28
CA LEU A 476 -23.60 -19.90 20.01
C LEU A 476 -22.76 -20.41 18.83
N VAL A 477 -22.47 -21.71 18.81
CA VAL A 477 -21.80 -22.39 17.69
C VAL A 477 -22.62 -22.22 16.40
N THR A 478 -23.94 -22.39 16.47
CA THR A 478 -24.83 -22.22 15.30
C THR A 478 -24.89 -20.79 14.81
N ALA A 479 -24.83 -19.78 15.71
CA ALA A 479 -24.79 -18.39 15.28
C ALA A 479 -23.50 -18.08 14.48
N VAL A 480 -22.36 -18.65 14.89
CA VAL A 480 -21.07 -18.46 14.21
C VAL A 480 -21.01 -19.27 12.90
N TYR A 481 -21.18 -20.59 12.97
CA TYR A 481 -21.11 -21.47 11.79
C TYR A 481 -22.31 -21.28 10.84
N GLY A 482 -23.45 -20.80 11.34
CA GLY A 482 -24.61 -20.46 10.52
C GLY A 482 -24.32 -19.34 9.52
N ALA A 483 -23.40 -18.42 9.82
CA ALA A 483 -22.91 -17.44 8.86
C ALA A 483 -22.22 -18.12 7.66
N TYR A 484 -21.48 -19.20 7.92
CA TYR A 484 -20.81 -20.01 6.89
C TYR A 484 -21.79 -20.92 6.11
N VAL A 485 -23.04 -21.04 6.53
CA VAL A 485 -24.12 -21.63 5.72
C VAL A 485 -24.85 -20.55 4.91
N LEU A 486 -25.21 -19.45 5.56
CA LEU A 486 -25.98 -18.36 4.96
C LEU A 486 -25.20 -17.67 3.83
N MET A 487 -23.92 -17.38 4.05
CA MET A 487 -23.13 -16.60 3.09
C MET A 487 -22.89 -17.31 1.76
N PRO A 488 -22.53 -18.62 1.72
CA PRO A 488 -22.54 -19.40 0.49
C PRO A 488 -23.87 -19.37 -0.27
N LEU A 489 -25.01 -19.43 0.43
CA LEU A 489 -26.32 -19.35 -0.22
C LEU A 489 -26.55 -17.96 -0.85
N LEU A 490 -26.14 -16.89 -0.17
CA LEU A 490 -26.18 -15.53 -0.72
C LEU A 490 -25.24 -15.37 -1.92
N VAL A 491 -24.04 -15.98 -1.88
CA VAL A 491 -23.11 -16.02 -3.01
C VAL A 491 -23.74 -16.75 -4.20
N LEU A 492 -24.32 -17.95 -4.00
CA LEU A 492 -25.00 -18.71 -5.05
C LEU A 492 -26.15 -17.92 -5.67
N ARG A 493 -26.99 -17.29 -4.83
CA ARG A 493 -28.06 -16.41 -5.28
C ARG A 493 -27.51 -15.25 -6.11
N ARG A 494 -26.36 -14.69 -5.70
CA ARG A 494 -25.72 -13.56 -6.39
C ARG A 494 -25.15 -13.96 -7.75
N VAL A 495 -24.59 -15.16 -7.89
CA VAL A 495 -23.95 -15.66 -9.12
C VAL A 495 -24.83 -16.61 -9.94
N TRP A 496 -26.12 -16.68 -9.64
CA TRP A 496 -27.07 -17.57 -10.30
C TRP A 496 -27.09 -17.38 -11.83
N SER A 497 -27.10 -16.12 -12.27
CA SER A 497 -27.04 -15.73 -13.69
C SER A 497 -25.61 -15.86 -14.26
N PRO A 498 -25.46 -16.33 -15.52
CA PRO A 498 -24.19 -16.28 -16.25
C PRO A 498 -23.58 -14.87 -16.32
N GLN A 499 -24.43 -13.86 -16.47
CA GLN A 499 -24.05 -12.45 -16.37
C GLN A 499 -24.24 -12.00 -14.92
N VAL A 500 -23.17 -12.17 -14.13
CA VAL A 500 -23.16 -11.76 -12.71
C VAL A 500 -23.26 -10.24 -12.59
N PHE A 501 -22.50 -9.51 -13.39
CA PHE A 501 -22.51 -8.05 -13.37
C PHE A 501 -23.10 -7.50 -14.66
N PRO A 502 -23.72 -6.30 -14.61
CA PRO A 502 -24.12 -5.61 -15.84
C PRO A 502 -22.91 -5.42 -16.76
N PRO A 503 -23.12 -5.42 -18.09
CA PRO A 503 -22.06 -5.05 -19.01
C PRO A 503 -21.56 -3.63 -18.68
N PRO A 504 -20.26 -3.34 -18.88
CA PRO A 504 -19.73 -2.00 -18.69
C PRO A 504 -20.49 -0.99 -19.57
N LEU A 505 -20.65 0.23 -19.04
CA LEU A 505 -21.25 1.32 -19.79
C LEU A 505 -20.27 1.72 -20.89
N MET A 506 -20.67 1.55 -22.16
CA MET A 506 -19.95 2.12 -23.29
C MET A 506 -20.32 3.60 -23.46
N PRO A 507 -19.38 4.49 -23.81
CA PRO A 507 -19.73 5.86 -24.17
C PRO A 507 -20.73 5.85 -25.32
N ALA A 508 -21.71 6.76 -25.27
CA ALA A 508 -22.60 6.98 -26.39
C ALA A 508 -21.73 7.24 -27.63
N LYS A 509 -21.99 6.52 -28.74
CA LYS A 509 -21.39 6.89 -30.03
C LYS A 509 -21.65 8.38 -30.22
N ALA A 510 -20.59 9.17 -30.42
CA ALA A 510 -20.75 10.55 -30.85
C ALA A 510 -21.74 10.54 -32.02
N PRO A 511 -22.79 11.40 -32.01
CA PRO A 511 -23.67 11.50 -33.17
C PRO A 511 -22.76 11.69 -34.38
N ALA A 512 -22.90 10.81 -35.36
CA ALA A 512 -22.14 10.89 -36.60
C ALA A 512 -22.22 12.35 -37.05
N GLU A 513 -21.07 13.03 -37.14
CA GLU A 513 -21.01 14.38 -37.67
C GLU A 513 -21.84 14.38 -38.94
N ALA A 514 -22.94 15.13 -38.93
CA ALA A 514 -23.75 15.33 -40.11
C ALA A 514 -22.81 15.98 -41.12
N VAL A 515 -22.36 15.17 -42.09
CA VAL A 515 -21.64 15.65 -43.27
C VAL A 515 -22.49 16.80 -43.81
N PRO A 516 -21.96 18.04 -43.89
CA PRO A 516 -22.72 19.13 -44.45
C PRO A 516 -23.09 18.75 -45.88
N ASP A 517 -24.40 18.63 -46.15
CA ASP A 517 -24.94 18.49 -47.49
C ASP A 517 -24.61 19.76 -48.27
N GLY A 518 -23.43 19.76 -48.87
CA GLY A 518 -22.82 20.95 -49.45
C GLY A 518 -21.78 20.62 -50.51
N VAL A 519 -21.95 19.52 -51.25
CA VAL A 519 -21.24 19.35 -52.53
C VAL A 519 -22.23 18.85 -53.58
N SER A 520 -22.48 19.74 -54.54
CA SER A 520 -23.31 19.60 -55.72
C SER A 520 -23.25 18.20 -56.36
N ARG A 521 -24.42 17.58 -56.56
CA ARG A 521 -24.63 16.55 -57.59
C ARG A 521 -24.34 17.15 -58.96
N ARG A 522 -23.09 17.10 -59.42
CA ARG A 522 -22.80 17.18 -60.86
C ARG A 522 -23.28 15.88 -61.49
N ARG A 523 -24.35 16.00 -62.30
CA ARG A 523 -24.84 14.97 -63.22
C ARG A 523 -23.69 14.37 -64.03
N ALA A 524 -23.36 13.11 -63.78
CA ALA A 524 -22.62 12.31 -64.74
C ALA A 524 -23.57 11.95 -65.90
N ARG A 525 -23.37 12.59 -67.06
CA ARG A 525 -23.93 12.15 -68.34
C ARG A 525 -23.31 10.79 -68.69
N SER A 526 -24.15 9.78 -68.86
CA SER A 526 -23.79 8.47 -69.43
C SER A 526 -23.37 8.62 -70.90
N PRO A 527 -22.23 8.05 -71.35
CA PRO A 527 -21.97 7.87 -72.77
C PRO A 527 -22.71 6.63 -73.29
N GLY A 528 -23.42 6.82 -74.40
CA GLY A 528 -24.32 5.84 -75.00
C GLY A 528 -23.64 4.53 -75.41
N LYS A 529 -24.39 3.43 -75.24
CA LYS A 529 -24.18 2.18 -75.95
C LYS A 529 -24.54 2.37 -77.42
N LYS A 530 -23.56 2.19 -78.32
CA LYS A 530 -23.76 1.84 -79.72
C LYS A 530 -23.18 0.43 -79.95
N ASN A 531 -24.08 -0.47 -80.34
CA ASN A 531 -24.00 -1.63 -81.24
C ASN A 531 -22.65 -2.29 -81.56
N GLY A 532 -22.68 -3.63 -81.64
CA GLY A 532 -21.92 -4.35 -82.66
C GLY A 532 -21.65 -5.83 -82.36
N ALA A 533 -22.42 -6.70 -83.04
CA ALA A 533 -22.24 -8.13 -83.35
C ALA A 533 -22.29 -9.15 -82.20
#